data_AF-A0AAX3E338-F1
#
_entry.id   AF-A0AAX3E338-F1
#
_cell.length_a   1.000
_cell.length_b   1.000
_cell.length_c   1.000
_cell.angle_alpha   90.00
_cell.angle_beta   90.00
_cell.angle_gamma   90.00
#
_symmetry.space_group_name_H-M   'P 1'
#
loop_
_entity.id
_entity.type
_entity.pdbx_description
1 polymer ?
#
loop_
_entity_poly.entity_id
_entity_poly.type
_entity_poly.pdbx_seq_one_letter_code
_entity_poly.pdbx_strand_id
1 'polypeptide(L)'
;MSAVGRPVLIRGRAARTVLLLPTLATVLLGGCAGGDFGRTRRDFVTDDMHRWIGAEATGSIGLQASAFQLTDQERNMRDMAYPLIEAPHARPAWKSVFGDYQPIAAPWRQQPPFDRTAYGKLLIDEPHRSHSSRYNELIQDVRNDLTMIEPFQFTAARVLELDQKRNASLKYIADLSPNERADAVARMEENSLIVQWVQQCLRRRASSYRWALERLVIMAPDGIAADADRLIAELELQAANLGQLAKPAAPQSGAVVRKG
;
A
#
# COMPACT_ATOMS: atom_id res chain seq x y z
N MET A 1 -40.82 55.66 -50.63
CA MET A 1 -39.40 55.25 -50.71
C MET A 1 -39.40 53.73 -50.46
N SER A 2 -39.75 52.80 -51.36
CA SER A 2 -39.21 52.45 -52.70
C SER A 2 -37.67 52.43 -52.70
N ALA A 3 -36.93 51.36 -53.01
CA ALA A 3 -37.20 50.06 -53.66
C ALA A 3 -36.18 49.01 -53.13
N VAL A 4 -36.58 47.77 -52.83
CA VAL A 4 -36.49 46.57 -53.70
C VAL A 4 -35.14 46.40 -54.42
N GLY A 5 -34.35 45.42 -53.96
CA GLY A 5 -33.31 44.75 -54.73
C GLY A 5 -33.44 43.23 -54.53
N ARG A 6 -34.10 42.55 -55.46
CA ARG A 6 -34.31 41.10 -55.49
C ARG A 6 -33.02 40.36 -55.88
N PRO A 7 -32.86 39.08 -55.47
CA PRO A 7 -31.73 38.24 -55.88
C PRO A 7 -31.89 37.76 -57.32
N VAL A 8 -30.78 37.69 -58.06
CA VAL A 8 -30.72 37.01 -59.37
C VAL A 8 -30.18 35.61 -59.15
N LEU A 9 -31.02 34.61 -59.45
CA LEU A 9 -30.68 33.20 -59.57
C LEU A 9 -30.57 32.85 -61.06
N ILE A 10 -29.38 32.40 -61.49
CA ILE A 10 -29.18 31.59 -62.72
C ILE A 10 -28.09 30.59 -62.33
N ARG A 11 -28.37 29.36 -61.88
CA ARG A 11 -28.88 28.17 -62.60
C ARG A 11 -27.98 27.74 -63.77
N GLY A 12 -26.89 27.06 -63.44
CA GLY A 12 -26.17 26.14 -64.33
C GLY A 12 -26.32 24.71 -63.80
N ARG A 13 -27.08 23.90 -64.53
CA ARG A 13 -27.45 22.52 -64.21
C ARG A 13 -26.36 21.56 -64.69
N ALA A 14 -26.24 20.45 -63.96
CA ALA A 14 -25.88 19.11 -64.41
C ALA A 14 -24.45 18.89 -64.93
N ALA A 15 -23.72 17.99 -64.29
CA ALA A 15 -23.67 16.61 -64.76
C ALA A 15 -22.79 15.75 -63.85
N ARG A 16 -23.23 14.49 -63.70
CA ARG A 16 -22.44 13.30 -63.35
C ARG A 16 -22.12 13.09 -61.86
N THR A 17 -23.13 12.50 -61.21
CA THR A 17 -23.05 11.14 -60.66
C THR A 17 -21.80 10.34 -61.06
N VAL A 18 -21.34 9.50 -60.11
CA VAL A 18 -20.26 8.51 -60.16
C VAL A 18 -19.01 8.96 -59.40
N LEU A 19 -19.05 8.79 -58.07
CA LEU A 19 -18.08 7.94 -57.34
C LEU A 19 -18.51 7.78 -55.85
N LEU A 20 -19.75 7.36 -55.61
CA LEU A 20 -20.10 6.67 -54.37
C LEU A 20 -19.78 5.19 -54.59
N LEU A 21 -19.17 4.53 -53.60
CA LEU A 21 -18.56 3.19 -53.61
C LEU A 21 -17.08 3.17 -54.04
N PRO A 22 -16.17 3.63 -53.16
CA PRO A 22 -15.37 2.60 -52.49
C PRO A 22 -15.16 2.80 -50.98
N THR A 23 -15.73 3.82 -50.36
CA THR A 23 -15.45 4.15 -48.94
C THR A 23 -16.25 3.34 -47.91
N LEU A 24 -17.18 2.48 -48.33
CA LEU A 24 -17.96 1.64 -47.40
C LEU A 24 -17.45 0.19 -47.28
N ALA A 25 -16.38 -0.17 -48.00
CA ALA A 25 -15.81 -1.54 -47.95
C ALA A 25 -14.69 -1.70 -46.90
N THR A 26 -14.21 -0.62 -46.28
CA THR A 26 -13.15 -0.68 -45.25
C THR A 26 -13.69 -0.88 -43.83
N VAL A 27 -15.00 -0.78 -43.59
CA VAL A 27 -15.59 -0.94 -42.24
C VAL A 27 -15.94 -2.40 -41.92
N LEU A 28 -16.01 -3.29 -42.92
CA LEU A 28 -16.46 -4.69 -42.72
C LEU A 28 -15.33 -5.73 -42.71
N LEU A 29 -14.05 -5.33 -42.81
CA LEU A 29 -12.90 -6.25 -42.83
C LEU A 29 -11.98 -6.15 -41.59
N GLY A 30 -12.38 -5.41 -40.55
CA GLY A 30 -11.66 -5.32 -39.27
C GLY A 30 -12.11 -6.30 -38.18
N GLY A 31 -13.06 -7.19 -38.48
CA GLY A 31 -13.75 -8.04 -37.50
C GLY A 31 -13.32 -9.51 -37.48
N CYS A 32 -12.08 -9.85 -37.87
CA CYS A 32 -11.53 -11.20 -37.72
C CYS A 32 -10.03 -11.12 -37.37
N ALA A 33 -9.73 -10.57 -36.19
CA ALA A 33 -8.45 -10.79 -35.52
C ALA A 33 -8.77 -11.33 -34.12
N GLY A 34 -8.12 -12.45 -33.79
CA GLY A 34 -8.51 -13.37 -32.74
C GLY A 34 -8.60 -12.75 -31.35
N GLY A 35 -9.45 -13.38 -30.53
CA GLY A 35 -9.56 -13.11 -29.11
C GLY A 35 -8.21 -13.19 -28.42
N ASP A 36 -7.72 -12.04 -28.01
CA ASP A 36 -6.90 -11.86 -26.84
C ASP A 36 -7.46 -10.61 -26.18
N PHE A 37 -8.46 -10.79 -25.32
CA PHE A 37 -8.94 -9.72 -24.44
C PHE A 37 -7.71 -9.24 -23.68
N GLY A 38 -7.20 -8.10 -24.15
CA GLY A 38 -5.87 -7.62 -23.86
C GLY A 38 -5.55 -7.78 -22.39
N ARG A 39 -4.61 -8.69 -22.13
CA ARG A 39 -3.65 -8.50 -21.05
C ARG A 39 -3.15 -7.07 -21.20
N THR A 40 -3.74 -6.19 -20.41
CA THR A 40 -3.27 -4.82 -20.26
C THR A 40 -1.76 -4.89 -20.03
N ARG A 41 -1.01 -4.01 -20.71
CA ARG A 41 0.43 -3.87 -20.48
C ARG A 41 0.71 -3.85 -18.99
N ARG A 42 1.72 -4.62 -18.58
CA ARG A 42 2.12 -5.00 -17.22
C ARG A 42 2.53 -3.84 -16.29
N ASP A 43 2.22 -2.59 -16.60
CA ASP A 43 2.97 -1.46 -16.04
C ASP A 43 2.20 -0.50 -15.15
N PHE A 44 0.94 -0.77 -14.77
CA PHE A 44 0.22 0.15 -13.86
C PHE A 44 -0.48 -0.47 -12.64
N VAL A 45 -0.74 -1.78 -12.61
CA VAL A 45 -1.03 -2.56 -11.39
C VAL A 45 -0.66 -4.01 -11.72
N THR A 46 0.50 -4.49 -11.25
CA THR A 46 0.84 -5.92 -11.35
C THR A 46 0.23 -6.66 -10.15
N ASP A 47 -0.21 -7.91 -10.32
CA ASP A 47 -0.73 -8.78 -9.24
C ASP A 47 0.24 -8.93 -8.04
N ASP A 48 1.52 -8.58 -8.22
CA ASP A 48 2.60 -8.69 -7.23
C ASP A 48 3.23 -7.32 -6.90
N MET A 49 2.47 -6.23 -7.00
CA MET A 49 2.98 -4.86 -6.79
C MET A 49 3.72 -4.72 -5.45
N HIS A 50 3.20 -5.32 -4.37
CA HIS A 50 3.80 -5.28 -3.02
C HIS A 50 4.74 -6.46 -2.71
N ARG A 51 5.18 -7.24 -3.72
CA ARG A 51 6.10 -8.37 -3.50
C ARG A 51 7.43 -7.94 -2.88
N TRP A 52 7.89 -6.72 -3.20
CA TRP A 52 9.15 -6.18 -2.68
C TRP A 52 9.19 -6.07 -1.16
N ILE A 53 8.04 -5.96 -0.47
CA ILE A 53 7.98 -5.80 1.00
C ILE A 53 8.69 -6.96 1.70
N GLY A 54 8.49 -8.19 1.24
CA GLY A 54 9.14 -9.36 1.82
C GLY A 54 10.66 -9.39 1.58
N ALA A 55 11.09 -9.02 0.39
CA ALA A 55 12.50 -8.94 0.04
C ALA A 55 13.23 -7.84 0.83
N GLU A 56 12.59 -6.69 1.03
CA GLU A 56 13.13 -5.62 1.86
C GLU A 56 13.16 -6.03 3.34
N ALA A 57 12.10 -6.67 3.84
CA ALA A 57 12.04 -7.12 5.23
C ALA A 57 13.14 -8.13 5.57
N THR A 58 13.35 -9.16 4.76
CA THR A 58 14.41 -10.16 4.95
C THR A 58 15.80 -9.58 4.69
N GLY A 59 15.99 -8.90 3.58
CA GLY A 59 17.28 -8.32 3.20
C GLY A 59 17.77 -7.27 4.21
N SER A 60 16.88 -6.54 4.86
CA SER A 60 17.22 -5.53 5.88
C SER A 60 17.94 -6.10 7.10
N ILE A 61 17.75 -7.40 7.39
CA ILE A 61 18.40 -8.10 8.50
C ILE A 61 19.40 -9.17 8.03
N GLY A 62 19.77 -9.15 6.74
CA GLY A 62 20.74 -10.07 6.15
C GLY A 62 20.20 -11.47 5.84
N LEU A 63 18.89 -11.68 5.87
CA LEU A 63 18.26 -12.92 5.43
C LEU A 63 17.96 -12.89 3.93
N GLN A 64 17.82 -14.07 3.34
CA GLN A 64 17.48 -14.23 1.94
C GLN A 64 15.96 -14.39 1.77
N ALA A 65 15.40 -13.65 0.82
CA ALA A 65 13.99 -13.76 0.46
C ALA A 65 13.67 -15.11 -0.22
N SER A 66 12.44 -15.58 -0.08
CA SER A 66 12.04 -16.84 -0.69
C SER A 66 11.80 -16.72 -2.20
N ALA A 67 12.26 -17.72 -2.96
CA ALA A 67 12.08 -17.82 -4.41
C ALA A 67 10.72 -18.41 -4.82
N PHE A 68 10.00 -19.08 -3.92
CA PHE A 68 8.66 -19.60 -4.18
C PHE A 68 7.67 -18.53 -4.66
N GLN A 69 6.65 -18.95 -5.40
CA GLN A 69 5.56 -18.04 -5.77
C GLN A 69 4.76 -17.62 -4.53
N LEU A 70 4.27 -16.38 -4.50
CA LEU A 70 3.35 -15.95 -3.45
C LEU A 70 2.00 -16.67 -3.60
N THR A 71 1.38 -17.04 -2.49
CA THR A 71 -0.04 -17.43 -2.46
C THR A 71 -0.96 -16.19 -2.53
N ASP A 72 -2.25 -16.38 -2.80
CA ASP A 72 -3.22 -15.27 -2.78
C ASP A 72 -3.31 -14.59 -1.41
N GLN A 73 -3.25 -15.38 -0.32
CA GLN A 73 -3.28 -14.84 1.04
C GLN A 73 -2.00 -14.05 1.36
N GLU A 74 -0.85 -14.51 0.87
CA GLU A 74 0.43 -13.82 1.03
C GLU A 74 0.47 -12.51 0.23
N ARG A 75 -0.09 -12.47 -0.98
CA ARG A 75 -0.27 -11.24 -1.76
C ARG A 75 -1.18 -10.26 -1.02
N ASN A 76 -2.37 -10.72 -0.64
CA ASN A 76 -3.35 -9.90 0.07
C ASN A 76 -2.79 -9.32 1.38
N MET A 77 -2.02 -10.11 2.14
CA MET A 77 -1.33 -9.63 3.35
C MET A 77 -0.37 -8.47 3.04
N ARG A 78 0.39 -8.55 1.95
CA ARG A 78 1.33 -7.49 1.54
C ARG A 78 0.60 -6.24 1.05
N ASP A 79 -0.50 -6.41 0.32
CA ASP A 79 -1.34 -5.30 -0.13
C ASP A 79 -1.96 -4.54 1.04
N MET A 80 -2.46 -5.26 2.05
CA MET A 80 -2.98 -4.67 3.28
C MET A 80 -1.88 -4.09 4.19
N ALA A 81 -0.66 -4.64 4.14
CA ALA A 81 0.47 -4.13 4.92
C ALA A 81 0.95 -2.75 4.43
N TYR A 82 0.93 -2.52 3.12
CA TYR A 82 1.47 -1.28 2.53
C TYR A 82 0.92 0.01 3.14
N PRO A 83 -0.41 0.24 3.21
CA PRO A 83 -0.95 1.48 3.79
C PRO A 83 -0.64 1.64 5.29
N LEU A 84 -0.39 0.54 6.01
CA LEU A 84 0.03 0.56 7.41
C LEU A 84 1.53 0.84 7.58
N ILE A 85 2.34 0.47 6.58
CA ILE A 85 3.79 0.72 6.53
C ILE A 85 4.11 2.17 6.13
N GLU A 86 3.32 2.74 5.22
CA GLU A 86 3.44 4.12 4.77
C GLU A 86 3.39 5.11 5.96
N ALA A 87 3.89 6.33 5.82
CA ALA A 87 3.76 7.31 6.91
C ALA A 87 2.36 7.95 6.87
N PRO A 88 1.76 8.31 8.03
CA PRO A 88 0.59 9.19 8.05
C PRO A 88 0.91 10.49 7.31
N HIS A 89 -0.02 10.94 6.45
CA HIS A 89 0.16 12.08 5.52
C HIS A 89 1.26 11.95 4.44
N ALA A 90 1.74 10.74 4.12
CA ALA A 90 2.68 10.58 2.98
C ALA A 90 2.10 11.00 1.62
N ARG A 91 0.76 11.13 1.50
CA ARG A 91 0.08 11.49 0.25
C ARG A 91 -0.84 12.71 0.45
N PRO A 92 -0.61 13.81 -0.27
CA PRO A 92 -1.64 14.83 -0.45
C PRO A 92 -2.90 14.19 -1.04
N ALA A 93 -4.08 14.54 -0.56
CA ALA A 93 -5.36 13.95 -0.99
C ALA A 93 -5.56 13.91 -2.53
N TRP A 94 -4.97 14.86 -3.26
CA TRP A 94 -5.02 14.94 -4.72
C TRP A 94 -4.00 14.05 -5.47
N LYS A 95 -2.92 13.61 -4.80
CA LYS A 95 -1.93 12.66 -5.34
C LYS A 95 -2.31 11.20 -5.12
N SER A 96 -3.41 10.92 -4.43
CA SER A 96 -3.86 9.54 -4.15
C SER A 96 -4.15 8.72 -5.42
N VAL A 97 -4.48 9.39 -6.55
CA VAL A 97 -4.88 8.73 -7.81
C VAL A 97 -3.69 8.48 -8.77
N PHE A 98 -2.56 9.17 -8.61
CA PHE A 98 -1.42 9.10 -9.55
C PHE A 98 -0.03 9.12 -8.87
N GLY A 99 0.03 8.95 -7.54
CA GLY A 99 1.23 9.19 -6.75
C GLY A 99 2.35 8.16 -6.94
N ASP A 100 3.59 8.66 -6.93
CA ASP A 100 4.83 7.90 -7.07
C ASP A 100 4.86 6.67 -6.17
N TYR A 101 4.69 5.48 -6.76
CA TYR A 101 4.85 4.22 -6.07
C TYR A 101 6.33 4.02 -5.75
N GLN A 102 6.69 4.07 -4.47
CA GLN A 102 8.08 3.94 -4.03
C GLN A 102 8.21 2.85 -2.96
N PRO A 103 9.17 1.92 -3.11
CA PRO A 103 9.56 1.02 -2.05
C PRO A 103 9.97 1.80 -0.79
N ILE A 104 9.45 1.39 0.36
CA ILE A 104 9.72 2.00 1.66
C ILE A 104 10.75 1.13 2.36
N ALA A 105 11.85 1.69 2.84
CA ALA A 105 12.84 0.92 3.58
C ALA A 105 12.25 0.33 4.86
N ALA A 106 12.64 -0.90 5.22
CA ALA A 106 12.18 -1.53 6.44
C ALA A 106 12.73 -0.80 7.69
N PRO A 107 12.05 -0.86 8.85
CA PRO A 107 12.35 -0.03 10.02
C PRO A 107 13.77 -0.22 10.58
N TRP A 108 14.37 -1.38 10.31
CA TRP A 108 15.70 -1.82 10.72
C TRP A 108 16.82 -1.28 9.82
N ARG A 109 16.49 -0.83 8.60
CA ARG A 109 17.42 -0.25 7.62
C ARG A 109 17.27 1.27 7.49
N GLN A 110 16.14 1.82 7.92
CA GLN A 110 15.84 3.25 7.79
C GLN A 110 16.92 4.15 8.41
N GLN A 111 17.41 5.09 7.60
CA GLN A 111 18.21 6.22 8.03
C GLN A 111 17.68 7.51 7.37
N PRO A 112 17.50 8.62 8.11
CA PRO A 112 17.73 8.78 9.56
C PRO A 112 16.75 7.95 10.41
N PRO A 113 17.04 7.75 11.71
CA PRO A 113 16.11 7.10 12.63
C PRO A 113 14.75 7.80 12.67
N PHE A 114 13.71 7.04 13.01
CA PHE A 114 12.35 7.54 13.12
C PHE A 114 12.23 8.73 14.08
N ASP A 115 11.69 9.85 13.60
CA ASP A 115 11.36 11.03 14.40
C ASP A 115 9.86 11.05 14.75
N ARG A 116 9.53 10.74 16.01
CA ARG A 116 8.15 10.79 16.52
C ARG A 116 7.51 12.19 16.49
N THR A 117 8.31 13.25 16.34
CA THR A 117 7.83 14.64 16.38
C THR A 117 7.38 15.14 15.01
N ALA A 118 7.81 14.48 13.93
CA ALA A 118 7.62 14.95 12.56
C ALA A 118 6.13 15.12 12.20
N TYR A 119 5.31 14.10 12.48
CA TYR A 119 3.86 14.15 12.26
C TYR A 119 3.21 15.31 13.02
N GLY A 120 3.49 15.44 14.32
CA GLY A 120 2.84 16.46 15.13
C GLY A 120 3.26 17.87 14.74
N LYS A 121 4.53 18.08 14.35
CA LYS A 121 4.99 19.36 13.80
C LYS A 121 4.21 19.69 12.52
N LEU A 122 4.10 18.74 11.59
CA LEU A 122 3.32 18.91 10.37
C LEU A 122 1.87 19.30 10.66
N LEU A 123 1.19 18.54 11.52
CA LEU A 123 -0.20 18.81 11.92
C LEU A 123 -0.37 20.20 12.57
N ILE A 124 0.61 20.67 13.33
CA ILE A 124 0.55 21.98 13.99
C ILE A 124 0.80 23.11 13.00
N ASP A 125 1.81 22.94 12.14
CA ASP A 125 2.29 23.92 11.18
C ASP A 125 1.33 24.10 9.99
N GLU A 126 0.55 23.07 9.64
CA GLU A 126 -0.41 23.14 8.54
C GLU A 126 -1.54 24.17 8.81
N PRO A 127 -2.03 24.87 7.76
CA PRO A 127 -3.13 25.82 7.91
C PRO A 127 -4.44 25.12 8.30
N HIS A 128 -4.93 25.40 9.51
CA HIS A 128 -6.21 24.89 10.02
C HIS A 128 -7.21 26.03 10.23
N ARG A 129 -8.50 25.75 10.01
CA ARG A 129 -9.58 26.73 10.25
C ARG A 129 -9.77 27.04 11.75
N SER A 130 -9.48 26.09 12.63
CA SER A 130 -9.57 26.24 14.09
C SER A 130 -8.70 25.21 14.84
N HIS A 131 -8.53 25.38 16.15
CA HIS A 131 -7.87 24.37 17.01
C HIS A 131 -8.64 23.05 17.03
N SER A 132 -9.98 23.08 17.07
CA SER A 132 -10.81 21.87 17.02
C SER A 132 -10.64 21.12 15.69
N SER A 133 -10.32 21.80 14.58
CA SER A 133 -9.97 21.12 13.31
C SER A 133 -8.75 20.22 13.44
N ARG A 134 -7.70 20.66 14.15
CA ARG A 134 -6.47 19.85 14.37
C ARG A 134 -6.76 18.59 15.19
N TYR A 135 -7.59 18.71 16.23
CA TYR A 135 -8.04 17.54 17.00
C TYR A 135 -8.82 16.56 16.14
N ASN A 136 -9.73 17.06 15.30
CA ASN A 136 -10.52 16.22 14.41
C ASN A 136 -9.64 15.49 13.40
N GLU A 137 -8.64 16.15 12.83
CA GLU A 137 -7.69 15.52 11.90
C GLU A 137 -6.90 14.40 12.56
N LEU A 138 -6.29 14.66 13.72
CA LEU A 138 -5.65 13.63 14.54
C LEU A 138 -6.58 12.43 14.82
N ILE A 139 -7.82 12.70 15.20
CA ILE A 139 -8.83 11.66 15.46
C ILE A 139 -9.14 10.86 14.19
N GLN A 140 -9.24 11.51 13.04
CA GLN A 140 -9.49 10.81 11.77
C GLN A 140 -8.32 9.92 11.38
N ASP A 141 -7.08 10.37 11.52
CA ASP A 141 -5.90 9.56 11.21
C ASP A 141 -5.83 8.30 12.09
N VAL A 142 -6.06 8.47 13.40
CA VAL A 142 -6.10 7.34 14.33
C VAL A 142 -7.23 6.37 13.97
N ARG A 143 -8.41 6.87 13.60
CA ARG A 143 -9.54 6.02 13.16
C ARG A 143 -9.22 5.28 11.87
N ASN A 144 -8.63 5.95 10.89
CA ASN A 144 -8.23 5.33 9.64
C ASN A 144 -7.27 4.16 9.90
N ASP A 145 -6.28 4.35 10.76
CA ASP A 145 -5.37 3.28 11.17
C ASP A 145 -6.11 2.12 11.82
N LEU A 146 -6.99 2.39 12.79
CA LEU A 146 -7.79 1.36 13.46
C LEU A 146 -8.63 0.54 12.49
N THR A 147 -9.27 1.18 11.50
CA THR A 147 -10.09 0.47 10.51
C THR A 147 -9.29 -0.48 9.61
N MET A 148 -8.02 -0.19 9.38
CA MET A 148 -7.15 -1.02 8.52
C MET A 148 -6.51 -2.19 9.27
N ILE A 149 -6.37 -2.10 10.60
CA ILE A 149 -5.68 -3.12 11.39
C ILE A 149 -6.44 -4.45 11.40
N GLU A 150 -7.76 -4.44 11.63
CA GLU A 150 -8.53 -5.67 11.79
C GLU A 150 -8.51 -6.56 10.53
N PRO A 151 -8.76 -6.05 9.29
CA PRO A 151 -8.60 -6.84 8.08
C PRO A 151 -7.19 -7.42 7.90
N PHE A 152 -6.16 -6.59 8.14
CA PHE A 152 -4.77 -7.03 8.05
C PHE A 152 -4.47 -8.15 9.05
N GLN A 153 -4.88 -7.98 10.30
CA GLN A 153 -4.66 -8.94 11.38
C GLN A 153 -5.29 -10.29 11.05
N PHE A 154 -6.51 -10.29 10.52
CA PHE A 154 -7.19 -11.52 10.11
C PHE A 154 -6.42 -12.26 9.02
N THR A 155 -6.01 -11.56 7.95
CA THR A 155 -5.24 -12.17 6.85
C THR A 155 -3.85 -12.63 7.32
N ALA A 156 -3.15 -11.83 8.12
CA ALA A 156 -1.85 -12.18 8.69
C ALA A 156 -1.94 -13.45 9.54
N ALA A 157 -2.95 -13.57 10.40
CA ALA A 157 -3.17 -14.77 11.20
C ALA A 157 -3.36 -16.02 10.32
N ARG A 158 -4.08 -15.90 9.19
CA ARG A 158 -4.26 -17.02 8.23
C ARG A 158 -2.96 -17.41 7.55
N VAL A 159 -2.16 -16.44 7.11
CA VAL A 159 -0.85 -16.71 6.52
C VAL A 159 0.05 -17.42 7.52
N LEU A 160 0.12 -16.94 8.76
CA LEU A 160 0.94 -17.56 9.81
C LEU A 160 0.43 -18.96 10.22
N GLU A 161 -0.89 -19.21 10.18
CA GLU A 161 -1.45 -20.55 10.36
C GLU A 161 -1.01 -21.51 9.23
N LEU A 162 -1.01 -21.03 7.98
CA LEU A 162 -0.51 -21.79 6.84
C LEU A 162 1.00 -22.03 6.93
N ASP A 163 1.77 -21.07 7.45
CA ASP A 163 3.19 -21.24 7.74
C ASP A 163 3.45 -22.33 8.79
N GLN A 164 2.62 -22.38 9.85
CA GLN A 164 2.70 -23.46 10.85
C GLN A 164 2.44 -24.83 10.23
N LYS A 165 1.42 -24.93 9.36
CA LYS A 165 1.11 -26.17 8.62
C LYS A 165 2.28 -26.53 7.69
N ARG A 166 2.84 -25.57 6.96
CA ARG A 166 4.03 -25.77 6.11
C ARG A 166 5.18 -26.35 6.92
N ASN A 167 5.54 -25.74 8.05
CA ASN A 167 6.61 -26.21 8.92
C ASN A 167 6.38 -27.64 9.44
N ALA A 168 5.14 -27.97 9.82
CA ALA A 168 4.79 -29.31 10.26
C ALA A 168 4.91 -30.34 9.11
N SER A 169 4.46 -29.98 7.91
CA SER A 169 4.52 -30.83 6.72
C SER A 169 5.94 -31.15 6.26
N LEU A 170 6.91 -30.25 6.45
CA LEU A 170 8.32 -30.47 6.05
C LEU A 170 8.97 -31.72 6.67
N LYS A 171 8.40 -32.27 7.76
CA LYS A 171 8.88 -33.50 8.42
C LYS A 171 8.46 -34.78 7.72
N TYR A 172 7.42 -34.71 6.88
CA TYR A 172 6.80 -35.88 6.25
C TYR A 172 7.12 -36.00 4.75
N ILE A 173 7.88 -35.06 4.19
CA ILE A 173 8.29 -35.07 2.78
C ILE A 173 9.55 -35.93 2.65
N ALA A 174 9.45 -37.05 1.93
CA ALA A 174 10.54 -38.01 1.78
C ALA A 174 11.74 -37.45 0.98
N ASP A 175 11.48 -36.79 -0.15
CA ASP A 175 12.51 -36.29 -1.07
C ASP A 175 12.69 -34.76 -0.99
N LEU A 176 12.77 -34.21 0.22
CA LEU A 176 12.93 -32.76 0.42
C LEU A 176 14.39 -32.34 0.26
N SER A 177 14.71 -31.57 -0.78
CA SER A 177 16.06 -31.04 -0.97
C SER A 177 16.42 -29.97 0.09
N PRO A 178 17.71 -29.76 0.39
CA PRO A 178 18.15 -28.70 1.29
C PRO A 178 17.72 -27.30 0.84
N ASN A 179 17.73 -27.04 -0.48
CA ASN A 179 17.35 -25.75 -1.05
C ASN A 179 15.85 -25.50 -0.89
N GLU A 180 15.00 -26.48 -1.18
CA GLU A 180 13.54 -26.35 -0.97
C GLU A 180 13.19 -26.16 0.49
N ARG A 181 13.89 -26.86 1.40
CA ARG A 181 13.73 -26.65 2.84
C ARG A 181 14.11 -25.22 3.23
N ALA A 182 15.26 -24.73 2.76
CA ALA A 182 15.72 -23.37 3.05
C ALA A 182 14.74 -22.33 2.51
N ASP A 183 14.22 -22.54 1.30
CA ASP A 183 13.25 -21.62 0.69
C ASP A 183 11.89 -21.61 1.42
N ALA A 184 11.42 -22.78 1.86
CA ALA A 184 10.23 -22.89 2.70
C ALA A 184 10.39 -22.17 4.04
N VAL A 185 11.57 -22.27 4.66
CA VAL A 185 11.90 -21.56 5.91
C VAL A 185 11.96 -20.06 5.67
N ALA A 186 12.65 -19.63 4.61
CA ALA A 186 12.75 -18.23 4.21
C ALA A 186 11.36 -17.59 4.02
N ARG A 187 10.40 -18.30 3.41
CA ARG A 187 9.03 -17.77 3.26
C ARG A 187 8.33 -17.53 4.60
N MET A 188 8.49 -18.45 5.56
CA MET A 188 7.90 -18.31 6.90
C MET A 188 8.54 -17.16 7.67
N GLU A 189 9.86 -16.98 7.55
CA GLU A 189 10.59 -15.84 8.12
C GLU A 189 10.13 -14.52 7.48
N GLU A 190 10.01 -14.48 6.16
CA GLU A 190 9.52 -13.32 5.40
C GLU A 190 8.13 -12.88 5.85
N ASN A 191 7.18 -13.82 5.95
CA ASN A 191 5.82 -13.52 6.40
C ASN A 191 5.80 -12.99 7.84
N SER A 192 6.58 -13.58 8.75
CA SER A 192 6.71 -13.09 10.13
C SER A 192 7.29 -11.67 10.21
N LEU A 193 8.31 -11.37 9.41
CA LEU A 193 8.94 -10.04 9.40
C LEU A 193 8.02 -8.95 8.87
N ILE A 194 7.16 -9.25 7.90
CA ILE A 194 6.16 -8.29 7.40
C ILE A 194 5.20 -7.90 8.54
N VAL A 195 4.72 -8.88 9.32
CA VAL A 195 3.85 -8.61 10.47
C VAL A 195 4.56 -7.76 11.52
N GLN A 196 5.83 -8.06 11.82
CA GLN A 196 6.64 -7.27 12.75
C GLN A 196 6.90 -5.84 12.25
N TRP A 197 7.09 -5.66 10.93
CA TRP A 197 7.23 -4.34 10.34
C TRP A 197 5.97 -3.51 10.54
N VAL A 198 4.80 -4.05 10.17
CA VAL A 198 3.51 -3.36 10.38
C VAL A 198 3.33 -3.01 11.85
N GLN A 199 3.61 -3.95 12.75
CA GLN A 199 3.57 -3.69 14.19
C GLN A 199 4.44 -2.49 14.59
N GLN A 200 5.69 -2.46 14.14
CA GLN A 200 6.62 -1.40 14.49
C GLN A 200 6.17 -0.05 13.93
N CYS A 201 5.63 -0.01 12.71
CA CYS A 201 5.04 1.20 12.14
C CYS A 201 3.85 1.70 12.95
N LEU A 202 2.93 0.82 13.36
CA LEU A 202 1.79 1.19 14.19
C LEU A 202 2.21 1.76 15.56
N ARG A 203 3.20 1.14 16.22
CA ARG A 203 3.76 1.66 17.49
C ARG A 203 4.38 3.05 17.30
N ARG A 204 5.10 3.25 16.21
CA ARG A 204 5.69 4.55 15.83
C ARG A 204 4.62 5.61 15.58
N ARG A 205 3.55 5.27 14.86
CA ARG A 205 2.39 6.14 14.62
C ARG A 205 1.72 6.54 15.93
N ALA A 206 1.38 5.58 16.79
CA ALA A 206 0.80 5.86 18.10
C ALA A 206 1.67 6.81 18.95
N SER A 207 3.01 6.61 18.94
CA SER A 207 3.93 7.52 19.64
C SER A 207 3.91 8.96 19.09
N SER A 208 3.66 9.11 17.79
CA SER A 208 3.57 10.41 17.12
C SER A 208 2.24 11.09 17.39
N TYR A 209 1.15 10.32 17.39
CA TYR A 209 -0.18 10.81 17.76
C TYR A 209 -0.22 11.28 19.21
N ARG A 210 0.39 10.52 20.13
CA ARG A 210 0.55 10.95 21.53
C ARG A 210 1.35 12.25 21.62
N TRP A 211 2.45 12.33 20.87
CA TRP A 211 3.26 13.55 20.80
C TRP A 211 2.43 14.75 20.30
N ALA A 212 1.61 14.57 19.26
CA ALA A 212 0.76 15.62 18.72
C ALA A 212 -0.31 16.05 19.72
N LEU A 213 -1.01 15.10 20.34
CA LEU A 213 -2.06 15.35 21.32
C LEU A 213 -1.58 16.23 22.48
N GLU A 214 -0.43 15.89 23.08
CA GLU A 214 0.17 16.69 24.16
C GLU A 214 0.38 18.15 23.77
N ARG A 215 0.86 18.39 22.54
CA ARG A 215 1.07 19.74 21.99
C ARG A 215 -0.25 20.47 21.75
N LEU A 216 -1.26 19.78 21.22
CA LEU A 216 -2.59 20.37 21.03
C LEU A 216 -3.21 20.79 22.37
N VAL A 217 -3.08 19.97 23.41
CA VAL A 217 -3.59 20.26 24.76
C VAL A 217 -2.89 21.47 25.38
N ILE A 218 -1.56 21.62 25.19
CA ILE A 218 -0.82 22.79 25.67
C ILE A 218 -1.31 24.07 24.99
N MET A 219 -1.54 24.03 23.68
CA MET A 219 -1.93 25.21 22.90
C MET A 219 -3.39 25.62 23.12
N ALA A 220 -4.29 24.64 23.17
CA ALA A 220 -5.72 24.86 23.32
C ALA A 220 -6.36 23.61 23.97
N PRO A 221 -6.53 23.62 25.31
CA PRO A 221 -7.25 22.57 26.01
C PRO A 221 -8.69 22.48 25.52
N ASP A 222 -9.14 21.28 25.16
CA ASP A 222 -10.49 21.00 24.68
C ASP A 222 -10.93 19.61 25.19
N GLY A 223 -12.23 19.41 25.45
CA GLY A 223 -12.77 18.12 25.86
C GLY A 223 -12.59 17.02 24.81
N ILE A 224 -12.46 17.40 23.52
CA ILE A 224 -12.15 16.47 22.42
C ILE A 224 -10.83 15.71 22.65
N ALA A 225 -9.90 16.27 23.44
CA ALA A 225 -8.63 15.61 23.77
C ALA A 225 -8.82 14.23 24.42
N ALA A 226 -9.86 14.04 25.23
CA ALA A 226 -10.14 12.75 25.88
C ALA A 226 -10.54 11.66 24.86
N ASP A 227 -11.27 12.04 23.81
CA ASP A 227 -11.64 11.12 22.74
C ASP A 227 -10.42 10.70 21.91
N ALA A 228 -9.54 11.66 21.60
CA ALA A 228 -8.28 11.37 20.92
C ALA A 228 -7.39 10.44 21.77
N ASP A 229 -7.26 10.72 23.07
CA ASP A 229 -6.46 9.90 23.99
C ASP A 229 -6.93 8.45 24.04
N ARG A 230 -8.25 8.24 24.15
CA ARG A 230 -8.87 6.90 24.14
C ARG A 230 -8.60 6.14 22.84
N LEU A 231 -8.71 6.80 21.69
CA LEU A 231 -8.46 6.17 20.39
C LEU A 231 -6.98 5.81 20.20
N ILE A 232 -6.06 6.67 20.68
CA ILE A 232 -4.62 6.37 20.64
C ILE A 232 -4.30 5.17 21.55
N ALA A 233 -4.90 5.10 22.73
CA ALA A 233 -4.73 3.95 23.62
C ALA A 233 -5.24 2.64 22.98
N GLU A 234 -6.37 2.68 22.27
CA GLU A 234 -6.86 1.53 21.49
C GLU A 234 -5.88 1.13 20.39
N LEU A 235 -5.31 2.10 19.65
CA LEU A 235 -4.31 1.84 18.62
C LEU A 235 -3.06 1.16 19.20
N GLU A 236 -2.59 1.60 20.36
CA GLU A 236 -1.46 0.99 21.07
C GLU A 236 -1.76 -0.45 21.48
N LEU A 237 -2.97 -0.72 21.97
CA LEU A 237 -3.43 -2.06 22.34
C LEU A 237 -3.47 -2.99 21.12
N GLN A 238 -4.08 -2.54 20.02
CA GLN A 238 -4.16 -3.30 18.77
C GLN A 238 -2.77 -3.59 18.19
N ALA A 239 -1.86 -2.61 18.22
CA ALA A 239 -0.47 -2.80 17.83
C ALA A 239 0.27 -3.81 18.75
N ALA A 240 -0.03 -3.82 20.05
CA ALA A 240 0.53 -4.82 20.95
C ALA A 240 0.02 -6.24 20.62
N ASN A 241 -1.28 -6.41 20.36
CA ASN A 241 -1.90 -7.68 19.99
C ASN A 241 -1.32 -8.24 18.69
N LEU A 242 -1.04 -7.39 17.71
CA LEU A 242 -0.42 -7.81 16.45
C LEU A 242 0.95 -8.49 16.66
N GLY A 243 1.74 -8.04 17.63
CA GLY A 243 3.03 -8.66 17.94
C GLY A 243 2.94 -10.01 18.61
N GLN A 244 1.78 -10.39 19.15
CA GLN A 244 1.58 -11.72 19.71
C GLN A 244 1.37 -12.77 18.60
N LEU A 245 0.97 -12.33 17.39
CA LEU A 245 0.76 -13.23 16.25
C LEU A 245 2.08 -13.73 15.65
N ALA A 246 3.06 -12.83 15.48
CA ALA A 246 4.35 -13.17 14.89
C ALA A 246 5.34 -13.59 15.99
N LYS A 247 5.87 -14.82 15.92
CA LYS A 247 7.06 -15.18 16.70
C LYS A 247 8.23 -14.33 16.21
N PRO A 248 9.08 -13.80 17.11
CA PRO A 248 10.29 -13.10 16.68
C PRO A 248 11.09 -14.04 15.78
N ALA A 249 11.49 -13.53 14.60
CA ALA A 249 12.40 -14.28 13.74
C ALA A 249 13.63 -14.62 14.59
N ALA A 250 14.01 -15.90 14.64
CA ALA A 250 15.16 -16.30 15.42
C ALA A 250 16.37 -15.48 14.91
N PRO A 251 17.11 -14.77 15.76
CA PRO A 251 18.37 -14.20 15.33
C PRO A 251 19.25 -15.38 14.92
N GLN A 252 19.53 -15.50 13.62
CA GLN A 252 20.53 -16.46 13.17
C GLN A 252 21.85 -16.00 13.80
N SER A 253 22.35 -16.78 14.75
CA SER A 253 23.67 -16.61 15.33
C SER A 253 24.70 -16.44 14.21
N GLY A 254 25.40 -15.30 14.20
CA GLY A 254 26.74 -15.22 13.61
C GLY A 254 26.90 -14.48 12.29
N ALA A 255 26.53 -13.21 12.22
CA ALA A 255 27.36 -12.26 11.47
C ALA A 255 28.49 -11.82 12.40
N VAL A 256 29.53 -12.65 12.55
CA VAL A 256 30.82 -12.21 13.10
C VAL A 256 31.33 -11.12 12.18
N VAL A 257 31.15 -9.87 12.59
CA VAL A 257 31.88 -8.73 12.04
C VAL A 257 33.36 -9.00 12.31
N ARG A 258 34.04 -9.64 11.36
CA ARG A 258 35.50 -9.59 11.29
C ARG A 258 35.83 -8.13 11.01
N LYS A 259 36.20 -7.40 12.07
CA LYS A 259 36.97 -6.17 11.91
C LYS A 259 38.28 -6.57 11.23
N GLY A 260 38.46 -6.13 9.99
CA GLY A 260 39.79 -5.91 9.42
C GLY A 260 40.42 -4.67 10.05
#